data_AF-A0A926B8K0-F1
#
_entry.id   AF-A0A926B8K0-F1
#
_cell.length_a   1.000
_cell.length_b   1.000
_cell.length_c   1.000
_cell.angle_alpha   90.00
_cell.angle_beta   90.00
_cell.angle_gamma   90.00
#
_symmetry.space_group_name_H-M   'P 1'
#
loop_
_entity.id
_entity.type
_entity.pdbx_description
1 polymer ?
#
loop_
_entity_poly.entity_id
_entity_poly.type
_entity_poly.pdbx_seq_one_letter_code
_entity_poly.pdbx_strand_id
1 'polypeptide(L)'
;MGTTAATDQAASPATLRKVIFAASLGTLFEWYDFYLYGSLAVFFGGLFFPKGNDTAQLLASLATFGAGFGVRPLGALVFGHLGDLIGRKYT
;
A
#
# COMPACT_ATOMS: atom_id res chain seq x y z
N MET A 1 -0.50 -21.79 -43.03
CA MET A 1 0.97 -21.74 -42.87
C MET A 1 1.30 -20.33 -42.39
N GLY A 2 1.83 -20.17 -41.17
CA GLY A 2 2.24 -18.87 -40.61
C GLY A 2 1.78 -18.63 -39.17
N THR A 3 2.34 -19.36 -38.20
CA THR A 3 2.24 -19.03 -36.77
C THR A 3 3.34 -18.02 -36.45
N THR A 4 2.99 -16.75 -36.23
CA THR A 4 3.91 -15.74 -35.72
C THR A 4 4.09 -16.01 -34.22
N ALA A 5 5.21 -16.63 -33.85
CA ALA A 5 5.60 -16.79 -32.45
C ALA A 5 5.96 -15.41 -31.89
N ALA A 6 5.11 -14.87 -31.01
CA ALA A 6 5.42 -13.70 -30.21
C ALA A 6 6.68 -14.01 -29.39
N THR A 7 7.76 -13.29 -29.66
CA THR A 7 9.01 -13.44 -28.92
C THR A 7 8.83 -12.74 -27.57
N ASP A 8 8.63 -13.54 -26.53
CA ASP A 8 8.57 -13.07 -25.15
C ASP A 8 9.98 -12.57 -24.77
N GLN A 9 10.23 -11.26 -24.96
CA GLN A 9 11.51 -10.67 -24.62
C GLN A 9 11.63 -10.64 -23.09
N ALA A 10 12.40 -11.60 -22.54
CA ALA A 10 12.72 -11.65 -21.13
C ALA A 10 13.28 -10.29 -20.66
N ALA A 11 12.65 -9.70 -19.63
CA ALA A 11 13.03 -8.40 -19.10
C ALA A 11 14.51 -8.38 -18.69
N SER A 12 15.22 -7.30 -19.04
CA SER A 12 16.65 -7.19 -18.74
C SER A 12 16.91 -7.25 -17.21
N PRO A 13 18.06 -7.78 -16.76
CA PRO A 13 18.41 -7.82 -15.34
C PRO A 13 18.38 -6.45 -14.66
N ALA A 14 18.70 -5.39 -15.39
CA ALA A 14 18.64 -4.01 -14.92
C ALA A 14 17.19 -3.53 -14.71
N THR A 15 16.27 -3.92 -15.60
CA THR A 15 14.83 -3.63 -15.47
C THR A 15 14.25 -4.36 -14.26
N LEU A 16 14.55 -5.66 -14.10
CA LEU A 16 14.08 -6.45 -12.95
C LEU A 16 14.56 -5.85 -11.62
N ARG A 17 15.83 -5.45 -11.52
CA ARG A 17 16.36 -4.77 -10.33
C ARG A 17 15.60 -3.49 -9.99
N LYS A 18 15.27 -2.67 -11.00
CA LYS A 18 14.47 -1.46 -10.80
C LYS A 18 13.06 -1.77 -10.30
N VAL A 19 12.39 -2.77 -10.89
CA VAL A 19 11.04 -3.20 -10.49
C VAL A 19 11.03 -3.70 -9.05
N ILE A 20 11.99 -4.56 -8.68
CA ILE A 20 12.12 -5.07 -7.32
C ILE A 20 12.35 -3.93 -6.33
N PHE A 21 13.28 -3.01 -6.64
CA PHE A 21 13.56 -1.88 -5.77
C PHE A 21 12.35 -0.96 -5.58
N ALA A 22 11.63 -0.65 -6.66
CA ALA A 22 10.40 0.15 -6.59
C ALA A 22 9.32 -0.54 -5.76
N ALA A 23 9.12 -1.86 -5.93
CA ALA A 23 8.18 -2.63 -5.13
C ALA A 23 8.57 -2.67 -3.65
N SER A 24 9.85 -2.88 -3.33
CA SER A 24 10.35 -2.89 -1.96
C SER A 24 10.20 -1.53 -1.27
N LEU A 25 10.44 -0.43 -1.98
CA LEU A 25 10.22 0.92 -1.43
C LEU A 25 8.75 1.17 -1.10
N GLY A 26 7.83 0.72 -1.96
CA GLY A 26 6.39 0.79 -1.67
C GLY A 26 6.03 0.08 -0.38
N THR A 27 6.48 -1.17 -0.24
CA THR A 27 6.29 -1.95 1.00
C THR A 27 6.91 -1.26 2.21
N LEU A 28 8.10 -0.70 2.07
CA LEU A 28 8.78 -0.02 3.18
C LEU A 28 8.00 1.20 3.64
N PHE A 29 7.54 2.06 2.72
CA PHE A 29 6.77 3.25 3.08
C PHE A 29 5.45 2.90 3.77
N GLU A 30 4.77 1.86 3.30
CA GLU A 30 3.58 1.34 3.95
C GLU A 30 3.90 0.96 5.41
N TRP A 31 4.88 0.08 5.63
CA TRP A 31 5.28 -0.33 6.97
C TRP A 31 5.78 0.82 7.85
N TYR A 32 6.48 1.79 7.27
CA TYR A 32 6.97 2.97 7.97
C TYR A 32 5.82 3.79 8.54
N ASP A 33 4.82 4.11 7.73
CA ASP A 33 3.67 4.91 8.17
C ASP A 33 2.83 4.16 9.23
N PHE A 34 2.56 2.87 9.02
CA PHE A 34 1.83 2.07 10.03
C PHE A 34 2.62 1.96 11.35
N TYR A 35 3.94 1.76 11.29
CA TYR A 35 4.75 1.71 12.50
C TYR A 35 4.75 3.06 13.23
N LEU A 36 4.91 4.17 12.50
CA LEU A 36 4.84 5.51 13.06
C LEU A 36 3.48 5.77 13.71
N TYR A 37 2.37 5.51 13.00
CA TYR A 37 1.05 5.73 13.56
C TYR A 37 0.81 4.86 14.80
N GLY A 38 1.12 3.56 14.72
CA GLY A 38 0.93 2.63 15.82
C GLY A 38 1.73 3.00 17.08
N SER A 39 2.99 3.41 16.90
CA SER A 39 3.85 3.85 18.02
C SER A 39 3.36 5.17 18.66
N LEU A 40 2.71 6.03 17.86
CA LEU A 40 2.19 7.32 18.31
C LEU A 40 0.70 7.30 18.68
N ALA A 41 0.01 6.15 18.60
CA ALA A 41 -1.43 6.06 18.78
C ALA A 41 -1.93 6.62 20.13
N VAL A 42 -1.15 6.46 21.20
CA VAL A 42 -1.47 7.04 22.52
C VAL A 42 -1.48 8.56 22.48
N PHE A 43 -0.52 9.17 21.79
CA PHE A 43 -0.44 10.63 21.62
C PHE A 43 -1.57 11.13 20.72
N PHE A 44 -1.86 10.42 19.62
CA PHE A 44 -2.94 10.77 18.71
C PHE A 44 -4.33 10.65 19.36
N GLY A 45 -4.53 9.68 20.25
CA GLY A 45 -5.70 9.57 21.10
C GLY A 45 -6.03 10.90 21.79
N GLY A 46 -5.07 11.44 22.54
CA GLY A 46 -5.26 12.69 23.30
C GLY A 46 -5.29 13.97 22.46
N LEU A 47 -4.73 13.95 21.25
CA LEU A 47 -4.67 15.13 20.37
C LEU A 47 -5.91 15.28 19.48
N PHE A 48 -6.46 14.17 18.98
CA PHE A 48 -7.49 14.22 17.93
C PHE A 48 -8.88 13.79 18.39
N PHE A 49 -9.02 13.11 19.54
CA PHE A 49 -10.31 12.61 20.02
C PHE A 49 -10.84 13.38 21.25
N PRO A 50 -12.16 13.35 21.51
CA PRO A 50 -12.76 14.12 22.60
C PRO A 50 -12.17 13.82 23.99
N LYS A 51 -11.95 14.88 24.76
CA LYS A 51 -11.45 14.80 26.14
C LYS A 51 -12.50 14.22 27.08
N GLY A 52 -12.05 13.52 28.14
CA GLY A 52 -12.90 13.04 29.24
C GLY A 52 -12.83 11.54 29.52
N ASN A 53 -12.35 10.73 28.56
CA ASN A 53 -12.08 9.32 28.77
C ASN A 53 -10.87 8.87 27.93
N ASP A 54 -9.75 8.64 28.60
CA ASP A 54 -8.48 8.30 27.96
C ASP A 54 -8.51 6.92 27.28
N THR A 55 -9.27 5.97 27.85
CA THR A 55 -9.47 4.65 27.22
C THR A 55 -10.24 4.78 25.91
N ALA A 56 -11.32 5.57 25.89
CA ALA A 56 -12.11 5.78 24.68
C ALA A 56 -11.30 6.48 23.57
N GLN A 57 -10.46 7.45 23.93
CA GLN A 57 -9.55 8.11 22.98
C GLN A 57 -8.53 7.14 22.38
N LEU A 58 -7.90 6.31 23.21
CA LEU A 58 -6.96 5.30 22.73
C LEU A 58 -7.65 4.30 21.79
N LEU A 59 -8.84 3.81 22.17
CA LEU A 59 -9.61 2.90 21.34
C LEU A 59 -9.99 3.52 20.00
N ALA A 60 -10.36 4.81 19.98
CA ALA A 60 -10.67 5.52 18.74
C ALA A 60 -9.44 5.73 17.85
N SER A 61 -8.26 6.01 18.43
CA SER A 61 -7.00 6.07 17.68
C SER A 61 -6.61 4.70 17.12
N LEU A 62 -6.73 3.63 17.91
CA LEU A 62 -6.50 2.26 17.45
C LEU A 62 -7.52 1.83 16.39
N ALA A 63 -8.77 2.27 16.48
CA ALA A 63 -9.77 2.03 15.44
C ALA A 63 -9.40 2.74 14.13
N THR A 64 -8.84 3.96 14.21
CA THR A 64 -8.33 4.68 13.03
C THR A 64 -7.12 3.97 12.42
N PHE A 65 -6.19 3.49 13.26
CA PHE A 65 -5.09 2.62 12.82
C PHE A 65 -5.62 1.38 12.10
N GLY A 66 -6.61 0.70 12.70
CA GLY A 66 -7.29 -0.46 12.14
C GLY A 66 -8.01 -0.18 10.82
N ALA A 67 -8.63 0.99 10.68
CA ALA A 67 -9.28 1.40 9.45
C ALA A 67 -8.30 1.45 8.27
N GLY A 68 -7.05 1.85 8.51
CA GLY A 68 -5.98 1.80 7.50
C GLY A 68 -5.77 0.40 6.91
N PHE A 69 -5.89 -0.67 7.71
CA PHE A 69 -5.84 -2.04 7.19
C PHE A 69 -7.06 -2.40 6.34
N GLY A 70 -8.25 -1.90 6.71
CA GLY A 70 -9.46 -2.08 5.91
C GLY A 70 -9.40 -1.38 4.55
N VAL A 71 -8.67 -0.26 4.46
CA VAL A 71 -8.47 0.47 3.20
C VAL A 71 -7.51 -0.27 2.26
N ARG A 72 -6.56 -1.07 2.77
CA ARG A 72 -5.58 -1.78 1.92
C ARG A 72 -6.23 -2.70 0.85
N PRO A 73 -7.18 -3.60 1.19
CA PRO A 73 -7.91 -4.38 0.18
C PRO A 73 -8.61 -3.49 -0.85
N LEU A 74 -9.19 -2.37 -0.42
CA LEU A 74 -9.87 -1.44 -1.34
C LEU A 74 -8.87 -0.78 -2.30
N GLY A 75 -7.72 -0.36 -1.79
CA GLY A 75 -6.61 0.15 -2.60
C GLY A 75 -6.13 -0.90 -3.61
N ALA A 76 -5.94 -2.15 -3.19
CA ALA A 76 -5.53 -3.24 -4.07
C ALA A 76 -6.55 -3.50 -5.19
N LEU A 77 -7.86 -3.43 -4.90
CA LEU A 77 -8.90 -3.56 -5.92
C LEU A 77 -8.86 -2.41 -6.93
N VAL A 78 -8.75 -1.17 -6.46
CA VAL A 78 -8.74 0.01 -7.34
C VAL A 78 -7.45 0.09 -8.16
N PHE A 79 -6.29 0.03 -7.52
CA PHE A 79 -4.99 0.16 -8.17
C PHE A 79 -4.58 -1.10 -8.92
N GLY A 80 -5.02 -2.28 -8.49
CA GLY A 80 -4.88 -3.52 -9.26
C GLY A 80 -5.66 -3.45 -10.57
N HIS A 81 -6.93 -3.04 -10.51
CA HIS A 81 -7.75 -2.85 -11.71
C HIS A 81 -7.16 -1.77 -12.64
N LEU A 82 -6.71 -0.65 -12.08
CA LEU A 82 -6.07 0.41 -12.85
C LEU A 82 -4.76 -0.06 -13.50
N GLY A 83 -3.95 -0.85 -12.79
CA GLY A 83 -2.74 -1.48 -13.33
C GLY A 83 -3.03 -2.40 -14.51
N ASP A 84 -4.07 -3.22 -14.41
CA ASP A 84 -4.52 -4.11 -15.49
C ASP A 84 -4.98 -3.33 -16.73
N LEU A 85 -5.65 -2.18 -16.53
CA LEU A 85 -6.13 -1.33 -17.62
C LEU A 85 -5.00 -0.53 -18.29
N ILE A 86 -4.08 0.05 -17.52
CA ILE A 86 -2.98 0.88 -18.03
C ILE A 86 -1.90 0.01 -18.66
N GLY A 87 -1.60 -1.16 -18.09
CA GLY A 87 -0.60 -2.10 -18.60
C GLY A 87 -0.90 -2.57 -20.03
N ARG A 88 -2.18 -2.62 -20.43
CA ARG A 88 -2.60 -2.97 -21.80
C ARG A 88 -2.33 -1.90 -22.85
N LYS A 89 -1.90 -0.69 -22.48
CA LYS A 89 -1.68 0.42 -23.43
C LYS A 89 -0.22 0.64 -23.84
N TYR A 90 0.74 -0.10 -23.27
CA TYR A 90 2.18 0.12 -23.51
C TYR A 90 3.00 -1.17 -23.77
N THR A 91 2.35 -2.28 -24.12
CA THR A 91 2.95 -3.45 -24.78
C THR A 91 2.30 -3.61 -26.14
#